data_AF-A0A1C5FZL0-F1
#
_entry.id   AF-A0A1C5FZL0-F1
#
_cell.length_a   1.000
_cell.length_b   1.000
_cell.length_c   1.000
_cell.angle_alpha   90.00
_cell.angle_beta   90.00
_cell.angle_gamma   90.00
#
_symmetry.space_group_name_H-M   'P 1'
#
loop_
_entity.id
_entity.type
_entity.pdbx_description
1 polymer ?
#
loop_
_entity_poly.entity_id
_entity_poly.type
_entity_poly.pdbx_seq_one_letter_code
_entity_poly.pdbx_strand_id
1 'polypeptide(L)' 'GVPAGGRRSGLANLARRAEALGGSSAFGPGLGEGGRGTAVTWEAPLPGEGA' A
#
# COMPACT_ATOMS: atom_id res chain seq x y z
N GLY A 1 7.84 -2.50 -11.47
CA GLY A 1 8.10 -2.18 -10.05
C GLY A 1 8.31 -0.68 -9.90
N VAL A 2 8.27 -0.20 -8.66
CA VAL A 2 8.60 1.21 -8.35
C VAL A 2 10.12 1.37 -8.42
N PRO A 3 10.66 2.27 -9.27
CA PRO A 3 12.11 2.49 -9.35
C PRO A 3 12.72 2.91 -8.01
N ALA A 4 14.00 2.58 -7.81
CA ALA A 4 14.75 3.08 -6.67
C ALA A 4 14.98 4.60 -6.82
N GLY A 5 14.54 5.37 -5.81
CA GLY A 5 14.59 6.83 -5.85
C GLY A 5 13.38 7.48 -6.54
N GLY A 6 13.40 8.81 -6.62
CA GLY A 6 12.29 9.60 -7.17
C GLY A 6 11.20 9.97 -6.16
N ARG A 7 10.27 10.83 -6.59
CA ARG A 7 9.20 11.36 -5.73
C ARG A 7 8.17 10.28 -5.45
N ARG A 8 7.99 9.92 -4.18
CA ARG A 8 7.06 8.87 -3.71
C ARG A 8 5.91 9.42 -2.85
N SER A 9 5.48 10.65 -3.12
CA SER A 9 4.44 11.31 -2.33
C SER A 9 3.11 10.56 -2.35
N GLY A 10 2.77 9.88 -3.46
CA GLY A 10 1.60 9.00 -3.54
C GLY A 10 1.68 7.82 -2.57
N LEU A 11 2.81 7.10 -2.54
CA LEU A 11 3.02 5.97 -1.63
C LEU A 11 3.06 6.42 -0.16
N ALA A 12 3.70 7.56 0.12
CA ALA A 12 3.69 8.15 1.46
C ALA A 12 2.28 8.57 1.90
N ASN A 13 1.44 9.05 0.97
CA ASN A 13 0.05 9.37 1.25
C ASN A 13 -0.77 8.10 1.55
N LEU A 14 -0.56 7.00 0.81
CA LEU A 14 -1.24 5.72 1.06
C LEU A 14 -0.89 5.18 2.46
N ALA A 15 0.41 5.16 2.80
CA ALA A 15 0.87 4.76 4.13
C ALA A 15 0.20 5.56 5.25
N ARG A 16 0.23 6.91 5.17
CA ARG A 16 -0.40 7.77 6.19
C ARG A 16 -1.90 7.53 6.34
N ARG A 17 -2.60 7.28 5.24
CA ARG A 17 -4.05 7.03 5.29
C ARG A 17 -4.37 5.66 5.85
N ALA A 18 -3.56 4.65 5.56
CA ALA A 18 -3.70 3.33 6.17
C ALA A 18 -3.46 3.41 7.68
N GLU A 19 -2.38 4.09 8.10
CA GLU A 19 -2.06 4.34 9.51
C GLU A 19 -3.19 5.08 10.24
N ALA A 20 -3.81 6.08 9.60
CA ALA A 20 -4.95 6.81 10.17
C ALA A 20 -6.19 5.93 10.42
N LEU A 21 -6.32 4.81 9.71
CA LEU A 21 -7.37 3.81 9.93
C LEU A 21 -6.94 2.71 10.92
N GLY A 22 -5.74 2.79 11.50
CA GLY A 22 -5.17 1.72 12.32
C GLY A 22 -4.63 0.54 11.50
N GLY A 23 -4.34 0.77 10.22
CA GLY A 23 -3.84 -0.21 9.28
C GLY A 23 -2.43 0.07 8.80
N SER A 24 -2.05 -0.54 7.66
CA SER A 24 -0.72 -0.40 7.06
C SER A 24 -0.78 -0.40 5.54
N SER A 25 0.27 0.10 4.87
CA SER A 25 0.41 -0.03 3.42
C SER A 25 1.86 -0.34 3.04
N ALA A 26 2.02 -1.25 2.08
CA ALA A 26 3.28 -1.67 1.51
C ALA A 26 3.21 -1.68 -0.03
N PHE A 27 4.36 -1.70 -0.70
CA PHE A 27 4.43 -1.84 -2.14
C PHE A 27 5.62 -2.73 -2.54
N GLY A 28 5.50 -3.39 -3.68
CA GLY A 28 6.50 -4.36 -4.13
C GLY A 28 6.37 -4.74 -5.60
N PRO A 29 7.03 -5.83 -6.03
CA PRO A 29 6.84 -6.43 -7.34
C PRO A 29 5.37 -6.71 -7.62
N GLY A 30 4.97 -6.68 -8.90
CA GLY A 30 3.60 -6.93 -9.29
C GLY A 30 3.23 -8.41 -9.22
N LEU A 31 1.94 -8.70 -9.31
CA LEU A 31 1.39 -10.06 -9.26
C LEU A 31 1.50 -10.82 -10.60
N GLY A 32 2.03 -10.18 -11.65
CA GLY A 32 2.27 -10.84 -12.93
C GLY A 32 3.41 -11.85 -12.85
N GLU A 33 3.48 -12.75 -13.84
CA GLU A 33 4.55 -13.74 -13.98
C GLU A 33 5.94 -13.09 -13.79
N GLY A 34 6.78 -13.70 -12.94
CA GLY A 34 8.12 -13.18 -12.63
C GLY A 34 8.12 -11.84 -11.86
N GLY A 35 7.02 -11.49 -11.17
CA GLY A 35 6.92 -10.24 -10.41
C GLY A 35 6.66 -9.01 -11.28
N ARG A 36 6.20 -9.20 -12.53
CA ARG A 36 5.96 -8.10 -13.47
C ARG A 36 4.88 -7.15 -12.94
N GLY A 37 5.13 -5.85 -13.14
CA GLY A 37 4.27 -4.76 -12.65
C GLY A 37 4.69 -4.25 -11.27
N THR A 38 3.73 -3.67 -10.56
CA THR A 38 3.88 -3.15 -9.19
C THR A 38 2.62 -3.56 -8.42
N ALA A 39 2.79 -4.15 -7.24
CA ALA A 39 1.69 -4.37 -6.31
C ALA A 39 1.76 -3.32 -5.20
N VAL A 40 0.58 -2.90 -4.74
CA VAL A 40 0.41 -2.11 -3.52
C VAL A 40 -0.55 -2.89 -2.64
N THR A 41 -0.12 -3.19 -1.42
CA THR A 41 -0.96 -3.80 -0.40
C THR A 41 -1.39 -2.70 0.56
N TRP A 42 -2.67 -2.67 0.89
CA TRP A 42 -3.24 -1.82 1.92
C TRP A 42 -4.07 -2.72 2.83
N GLU A 43 -3.82 -2.62 4.13
CA GLU A 43 -4.59 -3.28 5.16
C GLU A 43 -5.23 -2.23 6.07
N ALA A 44 -6.46 -2.47 6.47
CA ALA A 44 -7.16 -1.69 7.48
C ALA A 44 -8.03 -2.63 8.31
N PRO A 45 -8.26 -2.32 9.60
CA PRO A 45 -9.26 -3.01 10.39
C PRO A 45 -10.61 -2.97 9.69
N LEU A 46 -11.34 -4.09 9.73
CA LEU A 46 -12.76 -4.06 9.42
C LEU A 46 -13.46 -3.18 10.46
N PRO A 47 -14.57 -2.52 10.11
CA PRO A 47 -15.42 -1.89 11.11
C PRO A 47 -15.74 -2.90 12.21
N GLY A 48 -15.64 -2.49 13.47
CA GLY A 48 -16.20 -3.30 14.55
C GLY A 48 -17.70 -3.47 14.31
N GLU A 49 -18.29 -4.59 14.75
CA GLU A 49 -19.75 -4.73 14.70
C GLU A 49 -20.40 -3.56 15.46
N GLY A 50 -21.15 -2.72 14.73
CA GLY A 50 -21.88 -1.58 15.29
C GLY A 50 -21.42 -0.18 14.87
N ALA A 51 -20.47 -0.04 13.93
CA ALA A 51 -20.18 1.24 13.25
C ALA A 51 -21.12 1.50 12.05
#